data_AF-A0AAE1AVB9-F1
#
_entry.id   AF-A0AAE1AVB9-F1
#
_cell.length_a   1.000
_cell.length_b   1.000
_cell.length_c   1.000
_cell.angle_alpha   90.00
_cell.angle_beta   90.00
_cell.angle_gamma   90.00
#
_symmetry.space_group_name_H-M   'P 1'
#
loop_
_entity.id
_entity.type
_entity.pdbx_description
1 polymer ?
#
loop_
_entity_poly.entity_id
_entity_poly.type
_entity_poly.pdbx_seq_one_letter_code
_entity_poly.pdbx_strand_id
1 'polypeptide(L)'
;MMRRVRDTLYWPGIHFEVKTIANTCERCQEAKPRHDQANGKAESTVKIVKRMMRKAIAEGENQYEALLELRSTPRQGGLPSPAQLMFGRRTRTLIPQQALKGEPVYYQNPVKLESKSGQILKKKETRSYEVQGENGGTYIRNRVHLGGKEIPFLADPGDEDESALADVHSCQIDVR
;
A
#
# COMPACT_ATOMS: atom_id res chain seq x y z
N MET A 1 19.70 23.29 0.51
CA MET A 1 20.56 24.07 1.43
C MET A 1 22.02 24.06 0.97
N MET A 2 22.69 22.90 0.89
CA MET A 2 24.12 22.82 0.53
C MET A 2 24.49 23.37 -0.86
N ARG A 3 23.60 23.30 -1.86
CA ARG A 3 23.87 23.88 -3.19
C ARG A 3 24.04 25.40 -3.12
N ARG A 4 23.08 26.10 -2.51
CA ARG A 4 23.11 27.56 -2.35
C ARG A 4 24.32 28.08 -1.57
N VAL A 5 24.77 27.35 -0.54
CA VAL A 5 25.93 27.76 0.27
C VAL A 5 27.23 27.64 -0.53
N ARG A 6 27.40 26.55 -1.31
CA ARG A 6 28.57 26.36 -2.18
C ARG A 6 28.67 27.40 -3.28
N ASP A 7 27.53 27.89 -3.76
CA ASP A 7 27.49 28.94 -4.79
C ASP A 7 27.98 30.30 -4.26
N THR A 8 28.04 30.48 -2.93
CA THR A 8 28.40 31.77 -2.28
C THR A 8 29.73 31.75 -1.54
N LEU A 9 30.12 30.64 -0.91
CA LEU A 9 31.27 30.58 -0.01
C LEU A 9 31.95 29.20 -0.06
N TYR A 10 33.28 29.17 0.02
CA TYR A 10 34.07 27.94 0.02
C TYR A 10 35.28 28.01 0.96
N TRP A 11 35.45 26.98 1.80
CA TRP A 11 36.68 26.69 2.56
C TRP A 11 36.79 25.16 2.80
N PRO A 12 38.00 24.65 3.10
CA PRO A 12 38.20 23.23 3.37
C PRO A 12 37.33 22.76 4.55
N GLY A 13 36.56 21.69 4.37
CA GLY A 13 35.72 21.14 5.45
C GLY A 13 34.36 21.81 5.65
N ILE A 14 33.99 22.83 4.86
CA ILE A 14 32.68 23.54 4.95
C ILE A 14 31.47 22.59 4.98
N HIS A 15 31.54 21.45 4.29
CA HIS A 15 30.47 20.45 4.30
C HIS A 15 30.23 19.86 5.69
N PHE A 16 31.31 19.57 6.42
CA PHE A 16 31.22 19.01 7.77
C PHE A 16 30.69 20.07 8.74
N GLU A 17 31.21 21.30 8.68
CA GLU A 17 30.76 22.39 9.56
C GLU A 17 29.29 22.75 9.35
N VAL A 18 28.83 22.88 8.10
CA VAL A 18 27.41 23.17 7.82
C VAL A 18 26.52 22.02 8.28
N LYS A 19 26.96 20.77 8.16
CA LYS A 19 26.23 19.61 8.70
C LYS A 19 26.20 19.64 10.23
N THR A 20 27.31 19.97 10.88
CA THR A 20 27.39 20.11 12.34
C THR A 20 26.44 21.20 12.84
N ILE A 21 26.49 22.40 12.23
CA ILE A 21 25.60 23.53 12.58
C ILE A 21 24.13 23.18 12.36
N ALA A 22 23.80 22.52 11.24
CA ALA A 22 22.43 22.09 10.97
C ALA A 22 21.96 21.04 12.00
N ASN A 23 22.85 20.16 12.46
CA ASN A 23 22.56 19.11 13.44
C ASN A 23 22.44 19.65 14.88
N THR A 24 23.22 20.66 15.25
CA THR A 24 23.20 21.27 16.59
C THR A 24 22.13 22.34 16.74
N CYS A 25 21.64 22.93 15.65
CA CYS A 25 20.61 23.96 15.71
C CYS A 25 19.22 23.36 15.97
N GLU A 26 18.65 23.63 17.15
CA GLU A 26 17.32 23.17 17.57
C GLU A 26 16.23 23.54 16.55
N ARG A 27 16.20 24.80 16.09
CA ARG A 27 15.22 25.26 15.08
C ARG A 27 15.34 24.50 13.76
N CYS A 28 16.56 24.14 13.35
CA CYS A 28 16.77 23.34 12.14
C CYS A 28 16.34 21.88 12.33
N GLN A 29 16.50 21.32 13.53
CA GLN A 29 16.06 19.96 13.86
C GLN A 29 14.54 19.85 14.02
N GLU A 30 13.88 20.87 14.55
CA GLU A 30 12.42 20.96 14.62
C GLU A 30 11.79 21.10 13.23
N ALA A 31 12.40 21.91 12.36
CA ALA A 31 11.94 22.08 10.97
C ALA A 31 12.30 20.89 10.06
N LYS A 32 13.11 19.93 10.52
CA LYS A 32 13.50 18.76 9.74
C LYS A 32 12.33 17.76 9.70
N PRO A 33 11.96 17.21 8.53
CA PRO A 33 10.95 16.17 8.46
C PRO A 33 11.41 14.93 9.25
N ARG A 34 10.71 14.59 10.33
CA ARG A 34 11.09 13.59 11.34
C ARG A 34 10.82 12.12 10.95
N HIS A 35 10.64 11.81 9.67
CA HIS A 35 10.29 10.45 9.27
C HIS A 35 10.97 10.03 7.96
N ASP A 36 12.27 9.77 8.04
CA ASP A 36 13.09 9.29 6.93
C ASP A 36 12.59 7.97 6.33
N GLN A 37 12.12 7.03 7.15
CA GLN A 37 11.55 5.76 6.67
C GLN A 37 10.29 5.96 5.81
N ALA A 38 9.35 6.81 6.25
CA ALA A 38 8.14 7.12 5.50
C ALA A 38 8.48 7.87 4.19
N ASN A 39 9.41 8.82 4.27
CA ASN A 39 9.90 9.56 3.10
C ASN A 39 10.58 8.63 2.09
N GLY A 40 11.42 7.69 2.53
CA GLY A 40 12.08 6.72 1.65
C GLY A 40 11.07 5.82 0.92
N LYS A 41 10.01 5.38 1.61
CA LYS A 41 8.90 4.63 0.98
C LYS A 41 8.18 5.49 -0.06
N ALA A 42 7.85 6.74 0.25
CA ALA A 42 7.21 7.66 -0.68
C ALA A 42 8.06 7.94 -1.93
N GLU A 43 9.36 8.21 -1.74
CA GLU A 43 10.32 8.44 -2.83
C GLU A 43 10.45 7.23 -3.75
N SER A 44 10.51 6.02 -3.17
CA SER A 44 10.55 4.77 -3.92
C SER A 44 9.29 4.58 -4.78
N THR A 45 8.10 4.82 -4.20
CA THR A 45 6.84 4.76 -4.95
C THR A 45 6.82 5.78 -6.10
N VAL A 46 7.25 7.02 -5.87
CA VAL A 46 7.33 8.06 -6.91
C VAL A 46 8.29 7.64 -8.03
N LYS A 47 9.41 6.99 -7.69
CA LYS A 47 10.37 6.47 -8.68
C LYS A 47 9.74 5.38 -9.57
N ILE A 48 8.97 4.47 -8.98
CA ILE A 48 8.25 3.41 -9.70
C ILE A 48 7.20 4.03 -10.65
N VAL A 49 6.37 4.94 -10.13
CA VAL A 49 5.32 5.60 -10.92
C VAL A 49 5.90 6.37 -12.09
N LYS A 50 6.96 7.17 -11.86
CA LYS A 50 7.62 7.91 -12.95
C LYS A 50 8.19 6.97 -14.02
N ARG A 51 8.78 5.85 -13.62
CA ARG A 51 9.31 4.86 -14.57
C ARG A 51 8.20 4.26 -15.42
N MET A 52 7.09 3.86 -14.80
CA MET A 52 5.93 3.30 -15.48
C MET A 52 5.30 4.30 -16.46
N MET A 53 5.10 5.55 -16.04
CA MET A 53 4.56 6.60 -16.91
C MET A 53 5.44 6.85 -18.13
N ARG A 54 6.76 6.85 -17.98
CA ARG A 54 7.68 7.00 -19.11
C ARG A 54 7.58 5.83 -20.09
N LYS A 55 7.39 4.61 -19.60
CA LYS A 55 7.16 3.43 -20.47
C LYS A 55 5.86 3.55 -21.24
N ALA A 56 4.76 3.89 -20.55
CA ALA A 56 3.46 4.09 -21.19
C ALA A 56 3.50 5.18 -22.28
N ILE A 57 4.21 6.28 -22.04
CA ILE A 57 4.41 7.32 -23.08
C ILE A 57 5.21 6.79 -24.28
N ALA A 58 6.27 6.00 -24.02
CA ALA A 58 7.11 5.46 -25.08
C ALA A 58 6.35 4.44 -25.96
N GLU A 59 5.42 3.68 -25.38
CA GLU A 59 4.61 2.67 -26.05
C GLU A 59 3.31 3.26 -26.64
N GLY A 60 2.96 4.51 -26.30
CA GLY A 60 1.74 5.17 -26.77
C GLY A 60 0.46 4.75 -26.01
N GLU A 61 0.61 4.16 -24.82
CA GLU A 61 -0.49 3.68 -23.99
C GLU A 61 -1.01 4.75 -23.00
N ASN A 62 -2.21 4.50 -22.45
CA ASN A 62 -2.83 5.37 -21.46
C ASN A 62 -2.14 5.26 -20.09
N GLN A 63 -1.46 6.32 -19.66
CA GLN A 63 -0.79 6.37 -18.35
C GLN A 63 -1.73 6.08 -17.15
N TYR A 64 -2.98 6.52 -17.25
CA TYR A 64 -3.98 6.35 -16.19
C TYR A 64 -4.40 4.89 -16.02
N GLU A 65 -4.36 4.11 -17.09
CA GLU A 65 -4.66 2.68 -17.08
C GLU A 65 -3.56 1.93 -16.33
N ALA A 66 -2.30 2.19 -16.66
CA ALA A 66 -1.15 1.61 -15.95
C ALA A 66 -1.15 1.96 -14.44
N LEU A 67 -1.55 3.20 -14.08
CA LEU A 67 -1.74 3.59 -12.69
C LEU A 67 -2.89 2.84 -12.00
N LEU A 68 -4.00 2.62 -12.70
CA LEU A 68 -5.13 1.87 -12.16
C LEU A 68 -4.73 0.43 -11.86
N GLU A 69 -3.98 -0.19 -12.78
CA GLU A 69 -3.46 -1.54 -12.60
C GLU A 69 -2.53 -1.64 -11.41
N LEU A 70 -1.52 -0.76 -11.29
CA LEU A 70 -0.60 -0.74 -10.14
C LEU A 70 -1.33 -0.67 -8.79
N ARG A 71 -2.42 0.10 -8.72
CA ARG A 71 -3.23 0.24 -7.49
C ARG A 71 -4.05 -1.01 -7.18
N SER A 72 -4.38 -1.79 -8.20
CA SER A 72 -5.24 -2.99 -8.11
C SER A 72 -4.46 -4.30 -8.00
N THR A 73 -3.18 -4.31 -8.37
CA THR A 73 -2.32 -5.49 -8.29
C THR A 73 -1.98 -5.83 -6.83
N PRO A 74 -2.20 -7.09 -6.39
CA PRO A 74 -1.75 -7.52 -5.06
C PRO A 74 -0.23 -7.44 -4.97
N ARG A 75 0.27 -7.15 -3.78
CA ARG A 75 1.71 -7.07 -3.54
C ARG A 75 2.27 -8.48 -3.29
N GLN A 76 3.56 -8.67 -3.52
CA GLN A 76 4.25 -9.95 -3.29
C GLN A 76 3.98 -10.45 -1.86
N GLY A 77 3.93 -11.78 -1.69
CA GLY A 77 3.64 -12.42 -0.40
C GLY A 77 2.16 -12.49 -0.03
N GLY A 78 1.26 -12.40 -1.03
CA GLY A 78 -0.20 -12.48 -0.80
C GLY A 78 -0.79 -11.24 -0.12
N LEU A 79 -0.03 -10.14 -0.07
CA LEU A 79 -0.47 -8.90 0.53
C LEU A 79 -1.57 -8.24 -0.33
N PRO A 80 -2.60 -7.65 0.31
CA PRO A 80 -3.67 -6.97 -0.40
C PRO A 80 -3.15 -5.81 -1.24
N SER A 81 -3.86 -5.50 -2.32
CA SER A 81 -3.50 -4.38 -3.21
C SER A 81 -3.55 -3.03 -2.47
N PRO A 82 -2.79 -2.01 -2.90
CA PRO A 82 -2.84 -0.68 -2.29
C PRO A 82 -4.24 -0.07 -2.22
N ALA A 83 -5.05 -0.26 -3.27
CA ALA A 83 -6.44 0.20 -3.26
C ALA A 83 -7.31 -0.59 -2.26
N GLN A 84 -7.04 -1.89 -2.09
CA GLN A 84 -7.73 -2.70 -1.11
C GLN A 84 -7.34 -2.32 0.33
N LEU A 85 -6.09 -1.96 0.57
CA LEU A 85 -5.62 -1.37 1.84
C LEU A 85 -6.34 -0.07 2.16
N MET A 86 -6.46 0.83 1.19
CA MET A 86 -7.03 2.16 1.42
C MET A 86 -8.57 2.14 1.54
N PHE A 87 -9.24 1.33 0.72
CA PHE A 87 -10.71 1.37 0.61
C PHE A 87 -11.41 0.16 1.22
N GLY A 88 -10.67 -0.82 1.77
CA GLY A 88 -11.22 -2.07 2.28
C GLY A 88 -11.99 -2.87 1.21
N ARG A 89 -11.79 -2.57 -0.08
CA ARG A 89 -12.51 -3.20 -1.20
C ARG A 89 -11.65 -3.22 -2.45
N ARG A 90 -11.89 -4.20 -3.33
CA ARG A 90 -11.22 -4.23 -4.64
C ARG A 90 -11.90 -3.28 -5.63
N THR A 91 -11.09 -2.40 -6.23
CA THR A 91 -11.53 -1.49 -7.29
C THR A 91 -11.87 -2.25 -8.56
N ARG A 92 -12.74 -1.69 -9.40
CA ARG A 92 -13.09 -2.31 -10.69
C ARG A 92 -11.97 -2.00 -11.67
N THR A 93 -11.40 -3.04 -12.27
CA THR A 93 -10.41 -2.93 -13.33
C THR A 93 -10.86 -3.71 -14.56
N LEU A 94 -10.17 -3.52 -15.68
CA LEU A 94 -10.45 -4.19 -16.96
C LEU A 94 -10.15 -5.69 -16.87
N ILE A 95 -9.18 -6.07 -16.03
CA ILE A 95 -8.88 -7.47 -15.75
C ILE A 95 -9.95 -8.03 -14.80
N PRO A 96 -10.56 -9.17 -15.12
CA PRO A 96 -11.52 -9.81 -14.24
C PRO A 96 -10.82 -10.26 -12.95
N GLN A 97 -11.01 -9.50 -11.88
CA GLN A 97 -10.61 -9.95 -10.55
C GLN A 97 -11.54 -11.09 -10.11
N GLN A 98 -11.04 -12.32 -10.15
CA GLN A 98 -11.75 -13.44 -9.54
C GLN A 98 -11.83 -13.17 -8.03
N ALA A 99 -13.07 -13.11 -7.52
CA ALA A 99 -13.31 -13.12 -6.09
C ALA A 99 -12.76 -14.44 -5.55
N LEU A 100 -11.76 -14.37 -4.68
CA LEU A 100 -11.10 -15.56 -4.19
C LEU A 100 -12.09 -16.30 -3.29
N LYS A 101 -12.35 -17.55 -3.64
CA LYS A 101 -13.11 -18.48 -2.81
C LYS A 101 -12.42 -18.58 -1.45
N GLY A 102 -13.16 -18.31 -0.37
CA GLY A 102 -12.62 -18.29 0.99
C GLY A 102 -12.14 -16.92 1.50
N GLU A 103 -12.35 -15.83 0.76
CA GLU A 103 -12.04 -14.48 1.26
C GLU A 103 -13.03 -14.11 2.39
N PRO A 104 -12.54 -13.65 3.57
CA PRO A 104 -13.39 -13.21 4.66
C PRO A 104 -14.02 -11.85 4.30
N VAL A 105 -15.35 -11.81 4.34
CA VAL A 105 -16.17 -10.69 3.89
C VAL A 105 -17.26 -10.40 4.90
N TYR A 106 -17.54 -9.13 5.12
CA TYR A 106 -18.62 -8.70 5.98
C TYR A 106 -19.88 -8.46 5.16
N TYR A 107 -21.01 -8.98 5.64
CA TYR A 107 -22.32 -8.70 5.06
C TYR A 107 -23.22 -8.02 6.09
N GLN A 108 -23.97 -7.01 5.65
CA GLN A 108 -24.95 -6.34 6.49
C GLN A 108 -26.23 -7.18 6.59
N ASN A 109 -26.71 -7.40 7.80
CA ASN A 109 -28.05 -7.93 8.02
C ASN A 109 -29.09 -6.81 7.85
N PRO A 110 -30.05 -6.90 6.90
CA PRO A 110 -31.05 -5.85 6.69
C PRO A 110 -31.95 -5.61 7.91
N VAL A 111 -32.10 -6.59 8.81
CA VAL A 111 -32.99 -6.49 9.98
C VAL A 111 -32.33 -5.75 11.15
N LYS A 112 -31.03 -5.95 11.36
CA LYS A 112 -30.30 -5.41 12.52
C LYS A 112 -29.25 -4.36 12.18
N LEU A 113 -28.99 -4.12 10.90
CA LEU A 113 -27.90 -3.25 10.39
C LEU A 113 -26.50 -3.61 10.93
N GLU A 114 -26.35 -4.79 11.52
CA GLU A 114 -25.08 -5.33 12.01
C GLU A 114 -24.30 -5.98 10.87
N SER A 115 -23.00 -5.70 10.82
CA SER A 115 -22.05 -6.35 9.93
C SER A 115 -21.58 -7.67 10.53
N LYS A 116 -21.83 -8.78 9.84
CA LYS A 116 -21.35 -10.12 10.25
C LYS A 116 -20.26 -10.61 9.32
N SER A 117 -19.24 -11.25 9.89
CA SER A 117 -18.20 -11.97 9.15
C SER A 117 -18.77 -13.21 8.46
N GLY A 118 -18.28 -13.48 7.27
CA GLY A 118 -18.56 -14.69 6.52
C GLY A 118 -17.49 -14.96 5.48
N GLN A 119 -17.56 -16.11 4.83
CA GLN A 119 -16.65 -16.50 3.74
C GLN A 119 -17.42 -16.62 2.43
N ILE A 120 -16.85 -16.11 1.34
CA ILE A 120 -17.43 -16.31 -0.01
C ILE A 120 -17.16 -17.74 -0.47
N LEU A 121 -18.22 -18.53 -0.70
CA LEU A 121 -18.13 -19.90 -1.21
C LEU A 121 -18.03 -19.95 -2.72
N LYS A 122 -19.01 -19.36 -3.41
CA LYS A 122 -19.15 -19.46 -4.87
C LYS A 122 -19.83 -18.21 -5.43
N LYS A 123 -19.47 -17.86 -6.66
CA LYS A 123 -20.22 -16.91 -7.47
C LYS A 123 -21.35 -17.67 -8.16
N LYS A 124 -22.60 -17.26 -7.93
CA LYS A 124 -23.76 -17.89 -8.55
C LYS A 124 -24.09 -17.21 -9.87
N GLU A 125 -24.23 -15.90 -9.82
CA GLU A 125 -24.80 -15.09 -10.90
C GLU A 125 -24.02 -13.77 -11.09
N THR A 126 -24.50 -12.90 -11.98
CA THR A 126 -23.92 -11.57 -12.21
C THR A 126 -24.08 -10.70 -10.96
N ARG A 127 -22.97 -10.49 -10.22
CA ARG A 127 -22.89 -9.68 -8.97
C ARG A 127 -23.49 -10.36 -7.72
N SER A 128 -23.98 -11.60 -7.81
CA SER A 128 -24.54 -12.37 -6.69
C SER A 128 -23.58 -13.46 -6.21
N TYR A 129 -23.35 -13.52 -4.89
CA TYR A 129 -22.41 -14.44 -4.25
C TYR A 129 -23.12 -15.23 -3.14
N GLU A 130 -22.68 -16.48 -2.97
CA GLU A 130 -23.05 -17.30 -1.81
C GLU A 130 -22.01 -17.09 -0.70
N VAL A 131 -22.48 -16.64 0.45
CA VAL A 131 -21.68 -16.33 1.64
C VAL A 131 -22.08 -17.28 2.76
N GLN A 132 -21.09 -17.96 3.34
CA GLN A 132 -21.26 -18.75 4.55
C GLN A 132 -21.00 -17.86 5.77
N GLY A 133 -21.99 -17.70 6.64
CA GLY A 133 -21.80 -17.02 7.93
C GLY A 133 -21.13 -17.94 8.96
N GLU A 134 -20.67 -17.36 10.08
CA GLU A 134 -20.05 -18.11 11.20
C GLU A 134 -20.96 -19.21 11.77
N ASN A 135 -22.27 -19.00 11.71
CA ASN A 135 -23.27 -19.96 12.18
C ASN A 135 -23.55 -21.08 11.15
N GLY A 136 -22.74 -21.23 10.11
CA GLY A 136 -22.90 -22.23 9.05
C GLY A 136 -24.05 -21.96 8.06
N GLY A 137 -24.86 -20.90 8.29
CA GLY A 137 -25.92 -20.49 7.38
C GLY A 137 -25.38 -19.91 6.07
N THR A 138 -25.94 -20.35 4.94
CA THR A 138 -25.58 -19.86 3.59
C THR A 138 -26.55 -18.78 3.15
N TYR A 139 -26.03 -17.62 2.75
CA TYR A 139 -26.80 -16.46 2.30
C TYR A 139 -26.40 -16.07 0.88
N ILE A 140 -27.38 -15.71 0.05
CA ILE A 140 -27.12 -15.08 -1.24
C ILE A 140 -27.08 -13.58 -1.03
N ARG A 141 -25.97 -12.94 -1.39
CA ARG A 141 -25.76 -11.50 -1.22
C ARG A 141 -25.17 -10.87 -2.48
N ASN A 142 -25.65 -9.66 -2.79
CA ASN A 142 -25.09 -8.86 -3.87
C ASN A 142 -23.73 -8.28 -3.45
N ARG A 143 -22.79 -8.16 -4.40
CA ARG A 143 -21.45 -7.56 -4.22
C ARG A 143 -21.48 -6.23 -3.47
N VAL A 144 -22.52 -5.41 -3.66
CA VAL A 144 -22.64 -4.08 -3.02
C VAL A 144 -22.73 -4.21 -1.49
N HIS A 145 -23.29 -5.30 -0.98
CA HIS A 145 -23.44 -5.57 0.45
C HIS A 145 -22.29 -6.41 1.02
N LEU A 146 -21.26 -6.67 0.20
CA LEU A 146 -20.05 -7.36 0.60
C LEU A 146 -18.95 -6.32 0.82
N GLY A 147 -18.70 -5.98 2.08
CA GLY A 147 -17.59 -5.13 2.49
C GLY A 147 -16.35 -5.97 2.75
N GLY A 148 -15.18 -5.53 2.28
CA GLY A 148 -13.94 -6.14 2.76
C GLY A 148 -13.62 -5.64 4.17
N LYS A 149 -12.76 -6.40 4.85
CA LYS A 149 -12.31 -6.10 6.21
C LYS A 149 -11.75 -4.67 6.28
N GLU A 150 -12.02 -3.96 7.37
CA GLU A 150 -11.09 -2.93 7.84
C GLU A 150 -9.77 -3.63 8.09
N ILE A 151 -8.86 -3.54 7.13
CA ILE A 151 -7.52 -4.09 7.32
C ILE A 151 -6.99 -3.33 8.52
N PRO A 152 -6.72 -4.01 9.67
CA PRO A 152 -6.14 -3.33 10.80
C PRO A 152 -4.89 -2.66 10.23
N PHE A 153 -4.87 -1.33 10.22
CA PHE A 153 -3.64 -0.58 10.04
C PHE A 153 -2.68 -1.26 11.01
N LEU A 154 -1.61 -1.88 10.50
CA LEU A 154 -0.69 -2.67 11.31
C LEU A 154 -0.53 -1.91 12.62
N ALA A 155 -1.01 -2.52 13.71
CA ALA A 155 -0.79 -1.92 15.02
C ALA A 155 0.69 -1.64 15.05
N ASP A 156 1.08 -0.36 15.20
CA ASP A 156 2.47 0.02 15.28
C ASP A 156 3.11 -0.96 16.26
N PRO A 157 4.04 -1.83 15.83
CA PRO A 157 4.71 -2.71 16.75
C PRO A 157 5.54 -1.77 17.62
N GLY A 158 5.02 -1.47 18.81
CA GLY A 158 5.81 -0.81 19.83
C GLY A 158 7.02 -1.68 20.08
N ASP A 159 8.18 -1.16 19.67
CA ASP A 159 9.56 -1.38 20.14
C ASP A 159 10.00 -2.73 20.73
N GLU A 160 9.31 -3.85 20.49
CA GLU A 160 9.71 -5.16 21.02
C GLU A 160 9.90 -6.16 19.86
N ASP A 161 11.17 -6.59 19.74
CA ASP A 161 11.71 -7.76 19.05
C ASP A 161 12.11 -7.64 17.55
N GLU A 162 13.14 -6.81 17.34
CA GLU A 162 14.06 -6.74 16.18
C GLU A 162 14.95 -8.01 16.02
N SER A 163 14.38 -9.22 16.12
CA SER A 163 15.16 -10.47 15.96
C SER A 163 14.62 -11.47 14.94
N ALA A 164 13.42 -11.25 14.39
CA ALA A 164 12.80 -12.17 13.42
C ALA A 164 12.81 -11.68 11.96
N LEU A 165 13.31 -10.47 11.68
CA LEU A 165 13.29 -9.87 10.33
C LEU A 165 14.55 -10.14 9.47
N ALA A 166 15.47 -10.97 9.94
CA ALA A 166 16.72 -11.25 9.24
C ALA A 166 16.57 -12.16 7.99
N ASP A 167 15.47 -12.89 7.83
CA ASP A 167 15.37 -13.95 6.80
C ASP A 167 14.79 -13.52 5.44
N VAL A 168 14.35 -12.28 5.27
CA VAL A 168 13.78 -11.80 3.97
C VAL A 168 14.81 -11.04 3.12
N HIS A 169 16.02 -10.84 3.64
CA HIS A 169 17.03 -9.99 3.00
C HIS A 169 17.91 -10.69 1.94
N SER A 170 17.62 -11.94 1.55
CA SER A 170 18.42 -12.70 0.57
C SER A 170 17.86 -12.78 -0.85
N CYS A 171 16.67 -12.23 -1.14
CA CYS A 171 16.15 -12.23 -2.51
C CYS A 171 16.78 -11.10 -3.35
N GLN A 172 18.04 -11.30 -3.74
CA GLN A 172 18.68 -10.63 -4.86
C GLN A 172 17.83 -10.83 -6.12
N ILE A 173 17.33 -9.73 -6.66
CA ILE A 173 16.80 -9.69 -8.02
C ILE A 173 18.03 -9.69 -8.94
N ASP A 174 18.45 -10.86 -9.40
CA ASP A 174 19.36 -10.98 -10.54
C ASP A 174 18.63 -10.51 -11.80
N VAL A 175 18.93 -9.30 -12.23
CA VAL A 175 18.52 -8.78 -13.54
C VAL A 175 19.62 -9.13 -14.52
N ARG A 176 19.35 -10.12 -15.38
CA ARG A 176 20.15 -10.42 -16.57
C ARG A 176 19.78 -9.45 -17.70
#